data_AF-A0A954XK17-F1
#
_entry.id   AF-A0A954XK17-F1
#
_cell.length_a   1.000
_cell.length_b   1.000
_cell.length_c   1.000
_cell.angle_alpha   90.00
_cell.angle_beta   90.00
_cell.angle_gamma   90.00
#
_symmetry.space_group_name_H-M   'P 1'
#
loop_
_entity.id
_entity.type
_entity.pdbx_description
1 polymer ?
#
loop_
_entity_poly.entity_id
_entity_poly.type
_entity_poly.pdbx_seq_one_letter_code
_entity_poly.pdbx_strand_id
1 'polypeptide(L)'
;VKATIHWVSAEHAMDAEVRLYDRLFTTEDPDDVAEGGSYRDHLNPHSLDVLSDCKLEPSLASATAGDRFQFERLGYFCVDTRDSEAGRPVFNRTVSLRDEWAKLQKKR
;
A
#
# COMPACT_ATOMS: atom_id res chain seq x y z
N VAL A 1 11.65 -3.16 -27.58
CA VAL A 1 11.29 -3.83 -26.31
C VAL A 1 9.77 -3.78 -26.16
N LYS A 2 9.08 -4.90 -25.87
CA LYS A 2 7.60 -4.96 -25.84
C LYS A 2 7.00 -4.72 -24.44
N ALA A 3 7.71 -5.07 -23.37
CA ALA A 3 7.37 -4.73 -21.98
C ALA A 3 8.61 -4.95 -21.07
N THR A 4 8.66 -4.24 -19.93
CA THR A 4 9.73 -4.36 -18.92
C THR A 4 9.09 -4.57 -17.55
N ILE A 5 9.46 -5.63 -16.81
CA ILE A 5 8.96 -5.91 -15.45
C ILE A 5 10.03 -5.64 -14.39
N HIS A 6 9.62 -5.34 -13.16
CA HIS A 6 10.55 -5.37 -12.01
C HIS A 6 10.79 -6.82 -11.58
N TRP A 7 11.92 -7.06 -10.95
CA TRP A 7 12.31 -8.35 -10.38
C TRP A 7 13.33 -8.11 -9.26
N VAL A 8 13.46 -9.07 -8.35
CA VAL A 8 14.51 -9.09 -7.31
C VAL A 8 15.24 -10.43 -7.37
N SER A 9 16.51 -10.45 -6.97
CA SER A 9 17.29 -11.70 -6.90
C SER A 9 16.78 -12.57 -5.76
N ALA A 10 16.44 -13.84 -6.04
CA ALA A 10 15.93 -14.76 -5.01
C ALA A 10 16.93 -15.00 -3.87
N GLU A 11 18.23 -15.00 -4.17
CA GLU A 11 19.31 -15.22 -3.19
C GLU A 11 19.57 -13.99 -2.31
N HIS A 12 19.41 -12.79 -2.87
CA HIS A 12 19.78 -11.55 -2.18
C HIS A 12 18.58 -10.76 -1.65
N ALA A 13 17.35 -11.14 -2.02
CA ALA A 13 16.16 -10.45 -1.58
C ALA A 13 15.98 -10.56 -0.07
N MET A 14 15.50 -9.48 0.53
CA MET A 14 15.09 -9.47 1.94
C MET A 14 13.57 -9.62 2.06
N ASP A 15 13.15 -10.18 3.19
CA ASP A 15 11.74 -10.26 3.56
C ASP A 15 11.27 -8.96 4.23
N ALA A 16 10.04 -8.59 3.96
CA ALA A 16 9.40 -7.42 4.54
C ALA A 16 7.88 -7.60 4.64
N GLU A 17 7.29 -6.93 5.63
CA GLU A 17 5.86 -6.70 5.64
C GLU A 17 5.54 -5.48 4.76
N VAL A 18 4.53 -5.59 3.91
CA VAL A 18 4.03 -4.48 3.10
C VAL A 18 2.54 -4.29 3.36
N ARG A 19 2.16 -3.09 3.78
CA ARG A 19 0.78 -2.68 4.06
C ARG A 19 0.24 -1.87 2.90
N LEU A 20 -0.74 -2.43 2.20
CA LEU A 20 -1.41 -1.78 1.09
C LEU A 20 -2.65 -1.07 1.61
N TYR A 21 -2.51 0.22 1.89
CA TYR A 21 -3.65 1.05 2.24
C TYR A 21 -4.49 1.41 1.01
N ASP A 22 -5.79 1.50 1.24
CA ASP A 22 -6.79 2.09 0.35
C ASP A 22 -7.71 3.01 1.18
N ARG A 23 -8.70 3.63 0.53
CA ARG A 23 -9.69 4.50 1.17
C ARG A 23 -10.38 3.76 2.31
N LEU A 24 -10.52 4.45 3.45
CA LEU A 24 -11.23 3.92 4.62
C LEU A 24 -12.73 3.77 4.38
N PHE A 25 -13.31 4.57 3.48
CA PHE A 25 -14.74 4.57 3.19
C PHE A 25 -15.01 4.24 1.73
N THR A 26 -16.16 3.59 1.47
CA THR A 26 -16.62 3.23 0.13
C THR A 26 -17.34 4.36 -0.60
N THR A 27 -17.70 5.43 0.12
CA THR A 27 -18.38 6.64 -0.39
C THR A 27 -17.49 7.86 -0.21
N GLU A 28 -17.75 8.94 -0.97
CA GLU A 28 -17.05 10.23 -0.78
C GLU A 28 -17.52 10.93 0.50
N ASP A 29 -18.83 10.92 0.74
CA ASP A 29 -19.44 11.39 1.98
C ASP A 29 -19.87 10.17 2.82
N PRO A 30 -19.15 9.82 3.89
CA PRO A 30 -19.52 8.71 4.76
C PRO A 30 -20.71 9.06 5.67
N ASP A 31 -21.02 10.34 5.87
CA ASP A 31 -22.11 10.81 6.73
C ASP A 31 -23.46 10.91 5.99
N ASP A 32 -23.46 10.75 4.66
CA ASP A 32 -24.68 10.64 3.84
C ASP A 32 -25.36 9.27 4.05
N VAL A 33 -26.03 9.12 5.19
CA VAL A 33 -26.73 7.90 5.61
C VAL A 33 -28.23 8.14 5.76
N ALA A 34 -29.04 7.12 5.48
CA ALA A 34 -30.48 7.16 5.75
C ALA A 34 -30.76 7.31 7.26
N GLU A 35 -31.98 7.74 7.61
CA GLU A 35 -32.39 7.91 9.00
C GLU A 35 -32.19 6.61 9.81
N GLY A 36 -31.37 6.68 10.87
CA GLY A 36 -30.99 5.54 11.70
C GLY A 36 -29.72 4.79 11.25
N GLY A 37 -29.10 5.16 10.13
CA GLY A 37 -27.83 4.63 9.66
C GLY A 37 -26.60 5.24 10.35
N SER A 38 -25.42 4.69 10.09
CA SER A 38 -24.15 5.16 10.64
C SER A 38 -23.06 5.23 9.58
N TYR A 39 -22.12 6.18 9.70
CA TYR A 39 -20.93 6.25 8.83
C TYR A 39 -20.14 4.94 8.77
N ARG A 40 -20.28 4.09 9.80
CA ARG A 40 -19.67 2.77 9.88
C ARG A 40 -20.17 1.82 8.79
N ASP A 41 -21.38 2.04 8.29
CA ASP A 41 -21.98 1.27 7.19
C ASP A 41 -21.22 1.46 5.88
N HIS A 42 -20.45 2.55 5.77
CA HIS A 42 -19.60 2.89 4.64
C HIS A 42 -18.12 2.50 4.83
N LEU A 43 -17.75 1.82 5.91
CA LEU A 43 -16.37 1.38 6.10
C LEU A 43 -15.96 0.38 5.01
N ASN A 44 -14.81 0.62 4.38
CA ASN A 44 -14.25 -0.26 3.38
C ASN A 44 -13.53 -1.44 4.08
N PRO A 45 -14.03 -2.68 3.96
CA PRO A 45 -13.35 -3.84 4.54
C PRO A 45 -11.99 -4.15 3.88
N HIS A 46 -11.72 -3.54 2.71
CA HIS A 46 -10.48 -3.66 1.95
C HIS A 46 -9.60 -2.41 2.08
N SER A 47 -9.79 -1.59 3.13
CA SER A 47 -8.98 -0.38 3.34
C SER A 47 -7.51 -0.67 3.69
N LEU A 48 -7.20 -1.92 4.05
CA LEU A 48 -5.86 -2.38 4.38
C LEU A 48 -5.71 -3.87 4.04
N ASP A 49 -4.75 -4.17 3.15
CA ASP A 49 -4.23 -5.52 2.96
C ASP A 49 -2.80 -5.60 3.50
N VAL A 50 -2.52 -6.57 4.36
CA VAL A 50 -1.18 -6.82 4.93
C VAL A 50 -0.54 -8.01 4.24
N LEU A 51 0.64 -7.81 3.66
CA LEU A 51 1.43 -8.84 2.99
C LEU A 51 2.68 -9.12 3.81
N SER A 52 2.81 -10.34 4.37
CA SER A 52 3.88 -10.70 5.32
C SER A 52 5.20 -11.13 4.68
N ASP A 53 5.18 -11.63 3.44
CA ASP A 53 6.32 -12.32 2.82
C ASP A 53 6.76 -11.64 1.51
N CYS A 54 6.77 -10.31 1.49
CA CYS A 54 7.21 -9.55 0.32
C CYS A 54 8.74 -9.59 0.18
N LYS A 55 9.21 -9.77 -1.05
CA LYS A 55 10.64 -9.77 -1.38
C LYS A 55 11.08 -8.40 -1.88
N LEU A 56 12.05 -7.80 -1.19
CA LEU A 56 12.61 -6.49 -1.50
C LEU A 56 14.07 -6.57 -1.95
N GLU A 57 14.51 -5.56 -2.69
CA GLU A 57 15.90 -5.47 -3.15
C GLU A 57 16.88 -5.13 -2.01
N PRO A 58 18.16 -5.56 -2.11
CA PRO A 58 19.18 -5.30 -1.08
C PRO A 58 19.40 -3.84 -0.72
N SER A 59 19.16 -2.91 -1.65
CA SER A 59 19.40 -1.47 -1.45
C SER A 59 18.53 -0.87 -0.35
N LEU A 60 17.40 -1.53 -0.02
CA LEU A 60 16.48 -1.12 1.04
C LEU A 60 16.92 -1.57 2.44
N ALA A 61 18.03 -2.31 2.58
CA ALA A 61 18.51 -2.83 3.87
C ALA A 61 18.88 -1.72 4.86
N SER A 62 19.30 -0.56 4.34
CA SER A 62 19.67 0.61 5.13
C SER A 62 18.54 1.64 5.24
N ALA A 63 17.33 1.31 4.80
CA ALA A 63 16.19 2.21 4.91
C ALA A 63 15.81 2.42 6.38
N THR A 64 15.53 3.67 6.74
CA THR A 64 15.20 4.09 8.10
C THR A 64 13.75 4.56 8.19
N ALA A 65 13.21 4.55 9.41
CA ALA A 65 11.84 4.99 9.69
C ALA A 65 11.50 6.32 9.01
N GLY A 66 10.44 6.33 8.19
CA GLY A 66 9.99 7.51 7.47
C GLY A 66 10.67 7.76 6.11
N ASP A 67 11.69 6.98 5.72
CA ASP A 67 12.25 7.04 4.37
C ASP A 67 11.18 6.68 3.33
N ARG A 68 11.31 7.24 2.12
CA ARG A 68 10.31 7.16 1.04
C ARG A 68 10.93 6.66 -0.24
N PHE A 69 10.24 5.74 -0.89
CA PHE A 69 10.69 5.07 -2.10
C PHE A 69 9.55 4.93 -3.10
N GLN A 70 9.91 4.90 -4.39
CA GLN A 70 9.02 4.38 -5.42
C GLN A 70 9.33 2.90 -5.60
N PHE A 71 8.38 2.02 -5.29
CA PHE A 71 8.50 0.62 -5.69
C PHE A 71 8.08 0.51 -7.15
N GLU A 72 9.01 0.05 -7.99
CA GLU A 72 8.88 0.10 -9.44
C GLU A 72 7.58 -0.52 -9.93
N ARG A 73 6.79 0.26 -10.67
CA ARG A 73 5.46 -0.11 -11.20
C ARG A 73 4.36 -0.41 -10.17
N LEU A 74 4.61 -0.27 -8.87
CA LEU A 74 3.65 -0.59 -7.81
C LEU A 74 3.07 0.66 -7.14
N GLY A 75 3.91 1.63 -6.78
CA GLY A 75 3.47 2.81 -6.04
C GLY A 75 4.59 3.48 -5.28
N TYR A 76 4.22 4.47 -4.48
CA TYR A 76 5.12 5.10 -3.51
C TYR A 76 4.87 4.52 -2.12
N PHE A 77 5.96 4.23 -1.42
CA PHE A 77 5.96 3.57 -0.13
C PHE A 77 6.85 4.36 0.84
N CYS A 78 6.53 4.27 2.13
CA CYS A 78 7.42 4.72 3.19
C CYS A 78 7.69 3.61 4.20
N VAL A 79 8.84 3.68 4.86
CA VAL A 79 9.15 2.82 6.00
C VAL A 79 8.27 3.25 7.18
N ASP A 80 7.55 2.29 7.78
CA ASP A 80 6.71 2.56 8.95
C ASP A 80 7.54 3.15 10.09
N THR A 81 7.01 4.16 10.77
CA THR A 81 7.76 4.91 11.79
C THR A 81 7.70 4.29 13.17
N ARG A 82 6.86 3.27 13.37
CA ARG A 82 6.59 2.65 14.67
C ARG A 82 6.95 1.17 14.69
N ASP A 83 6.55 0.45 13.66
CA ASP A 83 6.60 -1.01 13.62
C ASP A 83 7.82 -1.55 12.85
N SER A 84 8.52 -0.68 12.11
CA SER A 84 9.71 -1.08 11.36
C SER A 84 10.92 -1.24 12.28
N GLU A 85 11.54 -2.42 12.25
CA GLU A 85 12.69 -2.78 13.07
C GLU A 85 13.86 -3.28 12.19
N ALA A 86 15.07 -3.29 12.75
CA ALA A 86 16.23 -3.85 12.06
C ALA A 86 16.00 -5.33 11.72
N GLY A 87 16.13 -5.68 10.45
CA GLY A 87 15.90 -7.05 9.94
C GLY A 87 14.43 -7.43 9.73
N ARG A 88 13.47 -6.58 10.12
CA ARG A 88 12.05 -6.77 9.85
C ARG A 88 11.41 -5.43 9.43
N PRO A 89 11.78 -4.90 8.25
CA PRO A 89 11.24 -3.64 7.80
C PRO A 89 9.77 -3.77 7.45
N VAL A 90 9.00 -2.71 7.76
CA VAL A 90 7.58 -2.61 7.42
C VAL A 90 7.41 -1.43 6.47
N PHE A 91 6.77 -1.65 5.33
CA PHE A 91 6.51 -0.61 4.34
C PHE A 91 5.02 -0.33 4.18
N ASN A 92 4.66 0.94 4.21
CA ASN A 92 3.29 1.40 3.99
C ASN A 92 3.16 2.00 2.59
N ARG A 93 2.18 1.55 1.80
CA ARG A 93 1.86 2.21 0.53
C ARG A 93 1.26 3.59 0.81
N THR A 94 1.99 4.63 0.46
CA THR A 94 1.52 6.02 0.55
C THR A 94 0.48 6.32 -0.53
N VAL A 95 0.75 5.95 -1.78
CA VAL A 95 -0.18 6.14 -2.90
C VAL A 95 0.16 5.22 -4.08
N SER A 96 -0.84 4.82 -4.86
CA SER A 96 -0.64 4.11 -6.13
C SER A 96 -0.07 5.02 -7.22
N LEU A 97 0.56 4.45 -8.25
CA LEU A 97 1.10 5.24 -9.38
C LEU A 97 0.03 5.92 -10.24
N ARG A 98 -1.19 5.40 -10.20
CA ARG A 98 -2.33 5.87 -10.98
C ARG A 98 -3.57 5.87 -10.12
N ASP A 99 -4.46 6.81 -10.42
CA ASP A 99 -5.78 6.87 -9.80
C ASP A 99 -6.65 5.72 -10.34
N GLU A 100 -6.82 4.69 -9.53
CA GLU A 100 -7.69 3.54 -9.83
C GLU A 100 -9.16 3.87 -9.54
N TRP A 101 -9.42 4.80 -8.63
CA TRP A 101 -10.77 5.13 -8.19
C TRP A 101 -11.53 5.94 -9.23
N ALA A 102 -10.88 6.91 -9.88
CA ALA A 102 -11.45 7.61 -11.03
C ALA A 102 -11.82 6.66 -12.18
N LYS A 103 -11.19 5.47 -12.27
CA LYS A 103 -11.56 4.43 -13.24
C LYS A 103 -12.72 3.56 -12.77
N LEU A 104 -12.79 3.25 -11.48
CA LEU A 104 -13.89 2.50 -10.88
C LEU A 104 -15.21 3.28 -10.95
N GLN A 105 -15.18 4.60 -10.69
CA GLN A 105 -16.36 5.46 -10.88
C GLN A 105 -16.84 5.50 -12.33
N LYS A 106 -15.94 5.56 -13.32
CA LYS A 106 -16.31 5.57 -14.75
C LYS A 106 -16.88 4.24 -15.27
N LYS A 107 -16.72 3.16 -14.51
CA LYS A 107 -17.26 1.83 -14.85
C LYS A 107 -18.61 1.56 -14.19
N ARG A 108 -19.02 2.37 -13.22
CA ARG A 108 -20.38 2.39 -12.66
C ARG A 108 -21.26 3.33 -13.47
#